data_AF-A0A645IQM8-F1
#
_entry.id   AF-A0A645IQM8-F1
#
_cell.length_a   1.000
_cell.length_b   1.000
_cell.length_c   1.000
_cell.angle_alpha   90.00
_cell.angle_beta   90.00
_cell.angle_gamma   90.00
#
_symmetry.space_group_name_H-M   'P 1'
#
loop_
_entity.id
_entity.type
_entity.pdbx_description
1 polymer ?
#
loop_
_entity_poly.entity_id
_entity_poly.type
_entity_poly.pdbx_seq_one_letter_code
_entity_poly.pdbx_strand_id
1 'polypeptide(L)'
;MIGPDNIEEVRAFNRKWCEVNGCNTEPGLAREHRAIEMVLNHYLELELLGGLIRTGGEIVAFCYGSRLSANMLNTQVEKAWHDVNGAYAIINRDFARAFGDEFKYINREEDLGEEGLRKAKLSYNPEFLAKKYQIVLKNEQ
;
A
#
# COMPACT_ATOMS: atom_id res chain seq x y z
N MET A 1 -6.54 -12.49 6.58
CA MET A 1 -5.14 -12.57 6.14
C MET A 1 -5.09 -12.86 4.66
N ILE A 2 -4.17 -12.26 3.93
CA ILE A 2 -3.88 -12.65 2.54
C ILE A 2 -3.05 -13.95 2.58
N GLY A 3 -3.39 -14.91 1.73
CA GLY A 3 -2.71 -16.20 1.66
C GLY A 3 -3.11 -17.00 0.41
N PRO A 4 -2.64 -18.25 0.27
CA PRO A 4 -2.85 -19.07 -0.93
C PRO A 4 -4.32 -19.16 -1.35
N ASP A 5 -5.22 -19.23 -0.38
CA ASP A 5 -6.66 -19.46 -0.61
C ASP A 5 -7.39 -18.23 -1.18
N ASN A 6 -6.81 -17.02 -1.08
CA ASN A 6 -7.50 -15.78 -1.46
C ASN A 6 -6.64 -14.78 -2.25
N ILE A 7 -5.40 -15.15 -2.58
CA ILE A 7 -4.48 -14.27 -3.32
C ILE A 7 -5.00 -13.92 -4.72
N GLU A 8 -5.68 -14.86 -5.37
CA GLU A 8 -6.29 -14.62 -6.68
C GLU A 8 -7.53 -13.72 -6.60
N GLU A 9 -8.25 -13.71 -5.48
CA GLU A 9 -9.32 -12.72 -5.26
C GLU A 9 -8.73 -11.30 -5.07
N VAL A 10 -7.60 -11.18 -4.36
CA VAL A 10 -6.88 -9.90 -4.21
C VAL A 10 -6.38 -9.41 -5.58
N ARG A 11 -5.86 -10.31 -6.41
CA ARG A 11 -5.43 -10.02 -7.77
C ARG A 11 -6.60 -9.54 -8.63
N ALA A 12 -7.73 -10.25 -8.59
CA ALA A 12 -8.94 -9.86 -9.32
C ALA A 12 -9.45 -8.48 -8.88
N PHE A 13 -9.45 -8.21 -7.57
CA PHE A 13 -9.76 -6.89 -7.03
C PHE A 13 -8.82 -5.80 -7.57
N ASN A 14 -7.49 -6.03 -7.53
CA ASN A 14 -6.50 -5.07 -8.00
C ASN A 14 -6.66 -4.73 -9.49
N ARG A 15 -6.94 -5.75 -10.33
CA ARG A 15 -7.22 -5.56 -11.76
C ARG A 15 -8.47 -4.70 -11.99
N LYS A 16 -9.58 -5.02 -11.30
CA LYS A 16 -10.81 -4.23 -11.40
C LYS A 16 -10.60 -2.79 -10.90
N TRP A 17 -9.85 -2.62 -9.80
CA TRP A 17 -9.52 -1.30 -9.27
C TRP A 17 -8.74 -0.48 -10.30
N CYS A 18 -7.78 -1.12 -10.96
CA CYS A 18 -6.93 -0.53 -11.98
C CYS A 18 -7.71 -0.12 -13.25
N GLU A 19 -8.68 -0.92 -13.67
CA GLU A 19 -9.59 -0.60 -14.77
C GLU A 19 -10.45 0.64 -14.46
N VAL A 20 -11.01 0.71 -13.25
CA VAL A 20 -11.89 1.83 -12.83
C VAL A 20 -11.11 3.14 -12.64
N ASN A 21 -9.88 3.07 -12.13
CA ASN A 21 -9.08 4.26 -11.78
C ASN A 21 -8.11 4.70 -12.88
N GLY A 22 -8.20 4.12 -14.08
CA GLY A 22 -7.47 4.64 -15.25
C GLY A 22 -6.00 4.28 -15.32
N CYS A 23 -5.60 3.07 -14.91
CA CYS A 23 -4.22 2.61 -15.11
C CYS A 23 -3.75 2.65 -16.58
N ASN A 24 -4.68 2.56 -17.53
CA ASN A 24 -4.34 2.59 -18.96
C ASN A 24 -3.99 4.01 -19.45
N THR A 25 -4.38 5.03 -18.69
CA THR A 25 -4.14 6.45 -19.04
C THR A 25 -3.07 7.07 -18.15
N GLU A 26 -2.93 6.62 -16.90
CA GLU A 26 -1.97 7.15 -15.93
C GLU A 26 -0.72 6.26 -15.80
N PRO A 27 0.46 6.68 -16.32
CA PRO A 27 1.67 5.86 -16.30
C PRO A 27 2.16 5.49 -14.90
N GLY A 28 1.85 6.31 -13.89
CA GLY A 28 2.11 6.01 -12.48
C GLY A 28 1.34 4.78 -12.01
N LEU A 29 0.02 4.80 -12.18
CA LEU A 29 -0.87 3.70 -11.82
C LEU A 29 -0.57 2.43 -12.63
N ALA A 30 -0.21 2.57 -13.92
CA ALA A 30 0.23 1.44 -14.74
C ALA A 30 1.47 0.73 -14.16
N ARG A 31 2.44 1.50 -13.66
CA ARG A 31 3.65 0.96 -13.04
C ARG A 31 3.34 0.30 -11.70
N GLU A 32 2.54 0.95 -10.87
CA GLU A 32 2.09 0.40 -9.60
C GLU A 32 1.33 -0.93 -9.80
N HIS A 33 0.39 -0.99 -10.74
CA HIS A 33 -0.34 -2.21 -11.05
C HIS A 33 0.58 -3.36 -11.45
N ARG A 34 1.56 -3.10 -12.33
CA ARG A 34 2.56 -4.12 -12.71
C ARG A 34 3.39 -4.58 -11.52
N ALA A 35 3.78 -3.65 -10.64
CA ALA A 35 4.52 -3.98 -9.42
C ALA A 35 3.67 -4.86 -8.48
N ILE A 36 2.38 -4.54 -8.30
CA ILE A 36 1.45 -5.35 -7.51
C ILE A 36 1.29 -6.75 -8.10
N GLU A 37 1.09 -6.89 -9.42
CA GLU A 37 0.96 -8.22 -10.05
C GLU A 37 2.21 -9.08 -9.85
N MET A 38 3.40 -8.47 -9.96
CA MET A 38 4.68 -9.13 -9.68
C MET A 38 4.78 -9.55 -8.22
N VAL A 39 4.45 -8.66 -7.28
CA VAL A 39 4.45 -8.94 -5.85
C VAL A 39 3.50 -10.08 -5.51
N LEU A 40 2.29 -10.09 -6.07
CA LEU A 40 1.30 -11.15 -5.80
C LEU A 40 1.76 -12.51 -6.33
N ASN A 41 2.60 -12.58 -7.38
CA ASN A 41 3.19 -13.83 -7.84
C ASN A 41 4.21 -14.42 -6.86
N HIS A 42 4.86 -13.56 -6.05
CA HIS A 42 5.92 -13.94 -5.13
C HIS A 42 5.56 -13.65 -3.66
N TYR A 43 4.28 -13.46 -3.36
CA TYR A 43 3.83 -12.92 -2.08
C TYR A 43 4.33 -13.72 -0.87
N LEU A 44 4.29 -15.06 -0.97
CA LEU A 44 4.73 -15.96 0.09
C LEU A 44 6.25 -16.03 0.17
N GLU A 45 6.95 -16.04 -0.97
CA GLU A 45 8.41 -16.07 -1.05
C GLU A 45 9.05 -14.79 -0.49
N LEU A 46 8.34 -13.66 -0.65
CA LEU A 46 8.72 -12.36 -0.13
C LEU A 46 8.31 -12.17 1.35
N GLU A 47 7.68 -13.18 1.97
CA GLU A 47 7.23 -13.18 3.36
C GLU A 47 6.39 -11.93 3.70
N LEU A 48 5.52 -11.51 2.77
CA LEU A 48 4.72 -10.31 2.94
C LEU A 48 3.60 -10.54 3.96
N LEU A 49 3.33 -9.47 4.71
CA LEU A 49 2.22 -9.40 5.65
C LEU A 49 1.06 -8.67 4.98
N GLY A 50 -0.18 -9.10 5.21
CA GLY A 50 -1.31 -8.46 4.57
C GLY A 50 -2.68 -8.95 4.98
N GLY A 51 -3.64 -8.05 4.76
CA GLY A 51 -5.03 -8.22 5.13
C GLY A 51 -5.95 -7.72 4.04
N LEU A 52 -7.22 -8.08 4.19
CA LEU A 52 -8.30 -7.67 3.30
C LEU A 52 -9.57 -7.49 4.11
N ILE A 53 -10.50 -6.70 3.58
CA ILE A 53 -11.83 -6.47 4.15
C ILE A 53 -12.86 -6.96 3.16
N ARG A 54 -13.89 -7.65 3.66
CA ARG A 54 -15.05 -8.06 2.88
C ARG A 54 -16.33 -7.43 3.38
N THR A 55 -17.25 -7.17 2.45
CA THR A 55 -18.65 -6.85 2.73
C THR A 55 -19.51 -7.67 1.78
N GLY A 56 -20.50 -8.40 2.29
CA GLY A 56 -21.35 -9.25 1.44
C GLY A 56 -20.59 -10.37 0.71
N GLY A 57 -19.44 -10.80 1.24
CA GLY A 57 -18.57 -11.82 0.63
C GLY A 57 -17.55 -11.29 -0.37
N GLU A 58 -17.68 -10.04 -0.83
CA GLU A 58 -16.76 -9.44 -1.80
C GLU A 58 -15.68 -8.60 -1.12
N ILE A 59 -14.47 -8.58 -1.70
CA ILE A 59 -13.37 -7.73 -1.23
C ILE A 59 -13.69 -6.26 -1.54
N VAL A 60 -13.56 -5.41 -0.52
CA VAL A 60 -13.70 -3.95 -0.65
C VAL A 60 -12.42 -3.18 -0.39
N ALA A 61 -11.45 -3.82 0.27
CA ALA A 61 -10.12 -3.27 0.48
C ALA A 61 -9.09 -4.37 0.71
N PHE A 62 -7.84 -4.11 0.35
CA PHE A 62 -6.69 -4.91 0.76
C PHE A 62 -5.49 -4.02 1.07
N CYS A 63 -4.60 -4.55 1.90
CA CYS A 63 -3.34 -3.92 2.24
C CYS A 63 -2.26 -4.99 2.39
N TYR A 64 -1.05 -4.69 1.95
CA TYR A 64 0.12 -5.50 2.27
C TYR A 64 1.35 -4.64 2.53
N GLY A 65 2.32 -5.27 3.18
CA GLY A 65 3.55 -4.64 3.57
C GLY A 65 4.58 -5.65 4.04
N SER A 66 5.70 -5.13 4.55
CA SER A 66 6.79 -5.95 5.05
C SER A 66 7.52 -5.27 6.19
N ARG A 67 8.25 -6.07 6.96
CA ARG A 67 9.28 -5.56 7.87
C ARG A 67 10.36 -4.87 7.04
N LEU A 68 10.59 -3.57 7.29
CA LEU A 68 11.66 -2.80 6.64
C LEU A 68 12.96 -2.84 7.45
N SER A 69 12.86 -2.89 8.77
CA SER A 69 14.01 -2.97 9.68
C SER A 69 13.62 -3.63 11.01
N ALA A 70 14.55 -3.69 11.97
CA ALA A 70 14.28 -4.17 13.33
C ALA A 70 13.12 -3.42 14.02
N ASN A 71 12.88 -2.15 13.67
CA ASN A 71 11.94 -1.26 14.37
C ASN A 71 10.91 -0.57 13.46
N MET A 72 10.86 -0.92 12.17
CA MET A 72 9.95 -0.31 11.20
C MET A 72 9.21 -1.33 10.35
N LEU A 73 7.88 -1.19 10.33
CA LEU A 73 6.98 -1.83 9.36
C LEU A 73 6.76 -0.88 8.19
N ASN A 74 6.68 -1.38 6.96
CA ASN A 74 6.30 -0.60 5.80
C ASN A 74 4.94 -1.07 5.27
N THR A 75 3.98 -0.16 5.19
CA THR A 75 2.72 -0.33 4.47
C THR A 75 2.95 0.05 3.02
N GLN A 76 3.15 -0.94 2.16
CA GLN A 76 3.55 -0.73 0.76
C GLN A 76 2.36 -0.38 -0.13
N VAL A 77 1.25 -1.11 0.03
CA VAL A 77 0.05 -0.93 -0.80
C VAL A 77 -1.18 -0.94 0.06
N GLU A 78 -2.06 0.03 -0.20
CA GLU A 78 -3.41 0.12 0.34
C GLU A 78 -4.34 0.44 -0.82
N LYS A 79 -5.29 -0.46 -1.11
CA LYS A 79 -6.31 -0.24 -2.12
C LYS A 79 -7.67 -0.50 -1.52
N ALA A 80 -8.62 0.37 -1.84
CA ALA A 80 -10.01 0.23 -1.47
C ALA A 80 -10.92 0.89 -2.51
N TRP A 81 -12.20 0.52 -2.50
CA TRP A 81 -13.20 1.23 -3.28
C TRP A 81 -13.54 2.59 -2.65
N HIS A 82 -13.59 3.64 -3.47
CA HIS A 82 -13.83 5.01 -3.01
C HIS A 82 -15.28 5.27 -2.55
N ASP A 83 -16.23 4.49 -3.06
CA ASP A 83 -17.65 4.54 -2.70
C ASP A 83 -17.96 3.81 -1.39
N VAL A 84 -17.04 2.97 -0.89
CA VAL A 84 -17.16 2.31 0.41
C VAL A 84 -16.58 3.22 1.49
N ASN A 85 -17.46 3.99 2.12
CA ASN A 85 -17.09 4.92 3.19
C ASN A 85 -16.33 4.21 4.32
N GLY A 86 -15.14 4.74 4.65
CA GLY A 86 -14.29 4.23 5.73
C GLY A 86 -13.41 3.04 5.35
N ALA A 87 -13.51 2.49 4.13
CA ALA A 87 -12.73 1.31 3.73
C ALA A 87 -11.21 1.53 3.86
N TYR A 88 -10.70 2.64 3.35
CA TYR A 88 -9.28 3.02 3.50
C TYR A 88 -8.86 3.21 4.96
N ALA A 89 -9.73 3.76 5.81
CA ALA A 89 -9.41 3.99 7.21
C ALA A 89 -9.36 2.68 8.00
N ILE A 90 -10.30 1.76 7.75
CA ILE A 90 -10.38 0.48 8.44
C ILE A 90 -9.24 -0.43 7.99
N ILE A 91 -8.96 -0.55 6.69
CA ILE A 91 -7.88 -1.43 6.22
C ILE A 91 -6.53 -0.98 6.77
N ASN A 92 -6.30 0.33 6.83
CA ASN A 92 -5.09 0.87 7.42
C ASN A 92 -4.97 0.52 8.92
N ARG A 93 -6.02 0.83 9.69
CA ARG A 93 -6.06 0.59 11.13
C ARG A 93 -5.84 -0.89 11.45
N ASP A 94 -6.52 -1.77 10.71
CA ASP A 94 -6.49 -3.20 10.99
C ASP A 94 -5.17 -3.83 10.56
N PHE A 95 -4.54 -3.35 9.47
CA PHE A 95 -3.16 -3.73 9.14
C PHE A 95 -2.18 -3.29 10.23
N ALA A 96 -2.25 -2.04 10.70
CA ALA A 96 -1.40 -1.54 11.76
C ALA A 96 -1.57 -2.30 13.08
N ARG A 97 -2.81 -2.67 13.44
CA ARG A 97 -3.08 -3.48 14.64
C ARG A 97 -2.63 -4.93 14.51
N ALA A 98 -2.73 -5.51 13.33
CA ALA A 98 -2.39 -6.91 13.12
C ALA A 98 -0.87 -7.15 13.09
N PHE A 99 -0.09 -6.18 12.60
CA PHE A 99 1.35 -6.37 12.35
C PHE A 99 2.25 -5.31 12.98
N GLY A 100 1.69 -4.23 13.52
CA GLY A 100 2.47 -3.07 13.97
C GLY A 100 3.01 -3.16 15.40
N ASP A 101 2.47 -4.05 16.24
CA ASP A 101 2.76 -4.07 17.69
C ASP A 101 4.25 -4.26 18.03
N GLU A 102 5.00 -4.96 17.18
CA GLU A 102 6.45 -5.19 17.37
C GLU A 102 7.32 -4.03 16.87
N PHE A 103 6.73 -3.00 16.25
CA PHE A 103 7.45 -1.95 15.56
C PHE A 103 7.25 -0.60 16.23
N LYS A 104 8.33 0.17 16.34
CA LYS A 104 8.24 1.54 16.84
C LYS A 104 7.61 2.48 15.81
N TYR A 105 7.81 2.19 14.52
CA TYR A 105 7.38 3.06 13.42
C TYR A 105 6.66 2.25 12.34
N ILE A 106 5.65 2.88 11.73
CA ILE A 106 5.04 2.42 10.49
C ILE A 106 5.32 3.46 9.41
N ASN A 107 6.08 3.06 8.40
CA ASN A 107 6.26 3.85 7.19
C ASN A 107 5.08 3.58 6.25
N ARG A 108 4.43 4.64 5.77
CA ARG A 108 3.31 4.56 4.82
C ARG A 108 3.66 5.14 3.45
N GLU A 109 4.95 5.24 3.14
CA GLU A 109 5.49 5.74 1.87
C GLU A 109 5.13 7.19 1.54
N GLU A 110 5.37 7.62 0.29
CA GLU A 110 5.28 9.02 -0.16
C GLU A 110 3.90 9.42 -0.69
N ASP A 111 3.63 10.72 -0.71
CA ASP A 111 2.38 11.29 -1.24
C ASP A 111 2.44 11.62 -2.74
N LEU A 112 3.57 11.36 -3.40
CA LEU A 112 3.81 11.61 -4.83
C LEU A 112 3.55 13.06 -5.28
N GLY A 113 3.46 14.01 -4.34
CA GLY A 113 3.08 15.39 -4.62
C GLY A 113 1.57 15.62 -4.80
N GLU A 114 0.74 14.60 -4.59
CA GLU A 114 -0.72 14.73 -4.68
C GLU A 114 -1.31 15.32 -3.40
N GLU A 115 -2.02 16.45 -3.52
CA GLU A 115 -2.56 17.17 -2.35
C GLU A 115 -3.55 16.32 -1.53
N GLY A 116 -4.41 15.57 -2.21
CA GLY A 116 -5.36 14.66 -1.56
C GLY A 116 -4.66 13.57 -0.75
N LEU A 117 -3.65 12.93 -1.34
CA LEU A 117 -2.86 11.90 -0.69
C LEU A 117 -2.02 12.47 0.46
N ARG A 118 -1.43 13.65 0.27
CA ARG A 118 -0.72 14.40 1.30
C ARG A 118 -1.61 14.65 2.51
N LYS A 119 -2.82 15.17 2.30
CA LYS A 119 -3.79 15.42 3.36
C LYS A 119 -4.20 14.14 4.08
N ALA A 120 -4.42 13.06 3.34
CA ALA A 120 -4.76 11.75 3.90
C ALA A 120 -3.64 11.17 4.77
N LYS A 121 -2.36 11.35 4.42
CA LYS A 121 -1.23 10.88 5.23
C LYS A 121 -1.00 11.76 6.46
N LEU A 122 -1.14 13.08 6.33
CA LEU A 122 -0.98 14.02 7.45
C LEU A 122 -2.08 13.85 8.51
N SER A 123 -3.28 13.42 8.14
CA SER A 123 -4.37 13.21 9.11
C SER A 123 -4.12 12.09 10.12
N TYR A 124 -3.13 11.22 9.86
CA TYR A 124 -2.65 10.20 10.81
C TYR A 124 -1.57 10.72 11.78
N ASN A 125 -1.28 12.03 11.78
CA ASN A 125 -0.31 12.68 12.68
C ASN A 125 1.08 12.00 12.66
N PRO A 126 1.78 12.00 11.51
CA PRO A 126 3.08 11.35 11.41
C PRO A 126 4.09 12.00 12.35
N GLU A 127 4.85 11.16 13.07
CA GLU A 127 5.96 11.59 13.94
C GLU A 127 7.00 12.42 13.15
N PHE A 128 7.27 12.03 11.91
CA PHE A 128 8.17 12.75 11.01
C PHE A 128 7.83 12.50 9.54
N LEU A 129 8.32 13.42 8.70
CA LEU A 129 8.31 13.29 7.24
C LEU A 129 9.75 13.10 6.76
N ALA A 130 10.09 11.88 6.34
CA ALA A 130 11.44 11.55 5.91
C ALA A 130 11.79 12.25 4.59
N LYS A 131 12.85 13.08 4.60
CA LYS A 131 13.38 13.70 3.37
C LYS A 131 14.27 12.71 2.64
N LYS A 132 14.02 12.50 1.35
CA LYS A 132 14.86 11.71 0.45
C LYS A 132 15.71 12.68 -0.40
N TYR A 133 16.98 12.35 -0.62
CA TYR A 133 17.92 13.18 -1.36
C TYR A 133 18.53 12.39 -2.51
N GLN A 134 18.71 13.04 -3.66
CA GLN A 134 19.51 12.51 -4.76
C GLN A 134 20.91 13.13 -4.68
N ILE A 135 21.93 12.29 -4.55
CA ILE A 135 23.33 12.72 -4.53
C ILE A 135 23.87 12.56 -5.95
N VAL A 136 24.40 13.64 -6.52
CA VAL A 136 25.03 13.66 -7.84
C VAL A 136 26.49 14.06 -7.70
N LEU A 137 27.36 13.50 -8.56
CA LEU A 137 28.75 13.95 -8.64
C LEU A 137 28.77 15.44 -9.00
N LYS A 138 29.62 16.20 -8.31
CA LYS A 138 29.84 17.61 -8.64
C LYS A 138 30.61 17.65 -9.96
N ASN A 139 30.03 18.23 -11.01
CA ASN A 139 30.77 18.48 -12.25
C ASN A 139 31.96 19.40 -11.93
N GLU A 140 33.18 18.94 -12.21
CA GLU A 140 34.35 19.81 -12.28
C GLU A 140 34.15 20.72 -13.49
N GLN A 141 34.14 22.04 -13.27
CA GLN A 141 34.18 23.04 -14.34
C GLN A 141 35.60 23.21 -14.85
#